data_AF-A0A0B1TPP4-F1
#
_entry.id   AF-A0A0B1TPP4-F1
#
_cell.length_a   1.000
_cell.length_b   1.000
_cell.length_c   1.000
_cell.angle_alpha   90.00
_cell.angle_beta   90.00
_cell.angle_gamma   90.00
#
_symmetry.space_group_name_H-M   'P 1'
#
loop_
_entity.id
_entity.type
_entity.pdbx_description
1 polymer ?
#
loop_
_entity_poly.entity_id
_entity_poly.type
_entity_poly.pdbx_seq_one_letter_code
_entity_poly.pdbx_strand_id
1 'polypeptide(L)'
;MLCVQSKQITSWALDLLYLHDGSPLFGEEVTSPHGKRLTQFVGVPFAEPPVGNLRFRKPKPKQPWRTPLNATILPNSCIQADNIKHYAQTLASRKKKENARFM
;
A
#
# COMPACT_ATOMS: atom_id res chain seq x y z
N MET A 1 -37.62 -17.40 25.08
CA MET A 1 -38.29 -16.44 24.19
C MET A 1 -37.35 -15.26 23.99
N LEU A 2 -36.72 -15.21 22.81
CA LEU A 2 -36.07 -14.07 22.13
C LEU A 2 -35.00 -13.25 22.90
N CYS A 3 -33.72 -13.69 22.84
CA CYS A 3 -32.60 -12.74 22.83
C CYS A 3 -32.32 -12.38 21.36
N VAL A 4 -32.37 -11.08 21.10
CA VAL A 4 -32.46 -10.44 19.79
C VAL A 4 -31.12 -10.52 19.04
N GLN A 5 -31.19 -11.16 17.88
CA GLN A 5 -30.40 -10.95 16.67
C GLN A 5 -28.90 -11.25 16.73
N SER A 6 -28.59 -12.47 16.27
CA SER A 6 -27.42 -12.78 15.47
C SER A 6 -27.17 -11.69 14.41
N LYS A 7 -26.23 -10.78 14.67
CA LYS A 7 -25.59 -10.02 13.60
C LYS A 7 -24.62 -10.95 12.87
N GLN A 8 -25.21 -11.89 12.12
CA GLN A 8 -24.53 -12.59 11.04
C GLN A 8 -24.39 -11.59 9.89
N ILE A 9 -23.43 -10.67 9.99
CA ILE A 9 -23.06 -9.77 8.90
C ILE A 9 -21.77 -10.33 8.32
N THR A 10 -21.88 -10.82 7.08
CA THR A 10 -20.83 -11.30 6.17
C THR A 10 -19.39 -10.97 6.59
N SER A 11 -18.60 -11.99 6.87
CA SER A 11 -17.21 -11.95 7.37
C SER A 11 -16.16 -11.52 6.32
N TRP A 12 -16.36 -10.38 5.67
CA TRP A 12 -15.38 -9.76 4.78
C TRP A 12 -15.21 -8.28 5.14
N ALA A 13 -15.18 -8.00 6.45
CA ALA A 13 -14.73 -6.69 6.90
C ALA A 13 -13.27 -6.56 6.51
N LEU A 14 -12.97 -5.61 5.62
CA LEU A 14 -11.62 -5.11 5.40
C LEU A 14 -11.08 -4.74 6.78
N ASP A 15 -10.18 -5.55 7.32
CA ASP A 15 -9.61 -5.33 8.64
C ASP A 15 -8.90 -3.97 8.63
N LEU A 16 -9.55 -2.99 9.24
CA LEU A 16 -9.03 -1.63 9.36
C LEU A 16 -7.95 -1.62 10.44
N LEU A 17 -6.72 -1.38 10.02
CA LEU A 17 -5.55 -1.35 10.88
C LEU A 17 -5.06 0.10 11.06
N TYR A 18 -4.46 0.37 12.22
CA TYR A 18 -3.88 1.67 12.55
C TYR A 18 -2.37 1.56 12.66
N LEU A 19 -1.65 2.46 11.98
CA LEU A 19 -0.22 2.63 12.17
C LEU A 19 0.08 3.28 13.53
N HIS A 20 1.35 3.25 13.93
CA HIS A 20 1.82 3.85 15.19
C HIS A 20 1.49 5.34 15.32
N ASP A 21 1.37 6.06 14.20
CA ASP A 21 1.02 7.48 14.14
C ASP A 21 -0.50 7.73 14.15
N GLY A 22 -1.32 6.67 14.25
CA GLY A 22 -2.78 6.72 14.21
C GLY A 22 -3.38 6.73 12.81
N SER A 23 -2.57 6.60 11.77
CA SER A 23 -3.04 6.59 10.39
C SER A 23 -3.79 5.28 10.05
N PRO A 24 -5.04 5.33 9.58
CA PRO A 24 -5.82 4.13 9.25
C PRO A 24 -5.52 3.59 7.84
N LEU A 25 -5.43 2.28 7.68
CA LEU A 25 -5.30 1.62 6.38
C LEU A 25 -5.89 0.21 6.39
N PHE A 26 -6.22 -0.30 5.21
CA PHE A 26 -6.65 -1.69 5.03
C PHE A 26 -5.76 -2.40 4.01
N GLY A 27 -5.54 -3.69 4.23
CA GLY A 27 -4.74 -4.56 3.37
C GLY A 27 -5.58 -5.66 2.73
N GLU A 28 -4.90 -6.65 2.17
CA GLU A 28 -5.50 -7.82 1.53
C GLU A 28 -4.93 -9.11 2.11
N GLU A 29 -5.76 -10.13 2.29
CA GLU A 29 -5.27 -11.48 2.55
C GLU A 29 -4.83 -12.17 1.27
N VAL A 30 -3.57 -12.56 1.22
CA VAL A 30 -2.96 -13.25 0.08
C VAL A 30 -2.45 -14.62 0.49
N THR A 31 -2.55 -15.58 -0.42
CA THR A 31 -1.93 -16.90 -0.23
C THR A 31 -0.58 -16.93 -0.92
N SER A 32 0.46 -17.19 -0.14
CA SER A 32 1.81 -17.38 -0.67
C SER A 32 1.89 -18.61 -1.59
N PRO A 33 2.90 -18.69 -2.49
CA PRO A 33 3.08 -19.88 -3.34
C PRO A 33 3.25 -21.20 -2.56
N HIS A 34 3.61 -21.13 -1.28
CA HIS A 34 3.78 -22.27 -0.38
C HIS A 34 2.50 -22.59 0.44
N GLY A 35 1.36 -21.98 0.10
CA GLY A 35 0.07 -22.24 0.74
C GLY A 35 -0.16 -21.55 2.08
N LYS A 36 0.77 -20.72 2.56
CA LYS A 36 0.57 -19.91 3.78
C LYS A 36 -0.27 -18.68 3.48
N ARG A 37 -1.29 -18.40 4.30
CA ARG A 37 -2.07 -17.16 4.29
C ARG A 37 -1.30 -16.04 4.98
N LEU A 38 -1.26 -14.87 4.37
CA LEU A 38 -0.55 -13.68 4.83
C LEU A 38 -1.45 -12.47 4.63
N THR A 39 -1.37 -11.49 5.52
CA THR A 39 -1.93 -10.16 5.27
C THR A 39 -0.87 -9.32 4.59
N GLN A 40 -1.18 -8.82 3.39
CA GLN A 40 -0.31 -7.97 2.60
C GLN A 40 -0.78 -6.52 2.63
N PHE A 41 0.18 -5.61 2.82
CA PHE A 41 0.01 -4.18 2.68
C PHE A 41 1.04 -3.68 1.67
N VAL A 42 0.60 -3.00 0.62
CA VAL A 42 1.44 -2.45 -0.43
C VAL A 42 1.11 -0.98 -0.65
N GLY A 43 2.13 -0.18 -0.96
CA GLY A 43 1.93 1.22 -1.29
C GLY A 43 1.73 2.12 -0.06
N VAL A 44 2.23 1.72 1.10
CA VAL A 44 2.11 2.53 2.33
C VAL A 44 3.13 3.68 2.28
N PRO A 45 2.71 4.96 2.28
CA PRO A 45 3.63 6.08 2.16
C PRO A 45 4.41 6.28 3.46
N PHE A 46 5.75 6.34 3.36
CA PHE A 46 6.62 6.62 4.50
C PHE A 46 7.17 8.06 4.48
N ALA A 47 7.10 8.74 3.34
CA ALA A 47 7.57 10.10 3.17
C ALA A 47 6.65 10.92 2.26
N GLU A 48 6.73 12.24 2.36
CA GLU A 48 6.09 13.14 1.41
C GLU A 48 6.68 12.98 0.00
N PRO A 49 5.85 13.11 -1.06
CA PRO A 49 6.32 13.00 -2.44
C PRO A 49 7.46 13.99 -2.74
N PRO A 50 8.58 13.54 -3.33
CA PRO A 50 9.76 14.39 -3.57
C PRO A 50 9.61 15.23 -4.84
N VAL A 51 8.46 15.89 -5.00
CA VAL A 51 8.11 16.72 -6.17
C VAL A 51 8.30 18.21 -5.86
N GLY A 52 8.42 19.03 -6.90
CA GLY A 52 8.61 20.48 -6.76
C GLY A 52 9.81 20.84 -5.88
N ASN A 53 9.59 21.67 -4.86
CA ASN A 53 10.65 22.14 -3.94
C ASN A 53 11.24 21.04 -3.05
N LEU A 54 10.64 19.85 -2.99
CA LEU A 54 11.17 18.70 -2.25
C LEU A 54 12.12 17.84 -3.09
N ARG A 55 12.19 18.09 -4.40
CA ARG A 55 13.10 17.38 -5.29
C ARG A 55 14.55 17.61 -4.85
N PHE A 56 15.34 16.53 -4.86
CA PHE A 56 16.75 16.51 -4.43
C PHE A 56 17.00 16.88 -2.96
N ARG A 57 15.96 17.01 -2.13
CA ARG A 57 16.10 17.22 -0.70
C ARG A 57 15.97 15.90 0.06
N LYS A 58 16.40 15.91 1.33
CA LYS A 58 16.14 14.79 2.24
C LYS A 58 14.62 14.51 2.31
N PRO A 59 14.20 13.24 2.31
CA PRO A 59 12.79 12.89 2.46
C PRO A 59 12.21 13.52 3.73
N LYS A 60 11.02 14.11 3.61
CA LYS A 60 10.24 14.54 4.77
C LYS A 60 9.31 13.41 5.19
N PRO A 61 9.21 13.05 6.48
CA PRO A 61 8.26 12.04 6.94
C PRO A 61 6.83 12.35 6.48
N LYS A 62 6.06 11.30 6.17
CA LYS A 62 4.66 11.46 5.79
C LYS A 62 3.85 11.95 7.01
N GLN A 63 3.00 12.96 6.81
CA GLN A 63 2.09 13.36 7.88
C GLN A 63 0.95 12.34 8.04
N PRO A 64 0.48 12.11 9.28
CA PRO A 64 -0.62 11.18 9.53
C PRO A 64 -1.86 11.55 8.72
N TRP A 65 -2.61 10.55 8.28
CA TRP A 65 -3.85 10.76 7.52
C TRP A 65 -5.07 10.30 8.32
N ARG A 66 -6.25 10.85 7.98
CA ARG A 66 -7.50 10.55 8.68
C ARG A 66 -8.41 9.60 7.91
N THR A 67 -8.27 9.57 6.59
CA THR A 67 -9.07 8.73 5.69
C THR A 67 -8.37 7.40 5.47
N PRO A 68 -9.03 6.24 5.67
CA PRO A 68 -8.41 4.94 5.45
C PRO A 68 -7.71 4.83 4.09
N LEU A 69 -6.42 4.47 4.12
CA LEU A 69 -5.64 4.23 2.91
C LEU A 69 -5.90 2.81 2.40
N ASN A 70 -6.18 2.69 1.10
CA ASN A 70 -6.19 1.39 0.43
C ASN A 70 -4.76 0.91 0.16
N ALA A 71 -4.25 0.01 1.00
CA ALA A 71 -2.92 -0.56 0.86
C ALA A 71 -2.93 -1.92 0.11
N THR A 72 -3.77 -2.06 -0.91
CA THR A 72 -3.78 -3.23 -1.82
C THR A 72 -3.28 -2.88 -3.23
N ILE A 73 -3.04 -1.60 -3.50
CA ILE A 73 -2.66 -1.11 -4.83
C ILE A 73 -1.15 -0.93 -4.90
N LEU A 74 -0.52 -1.60 -5.88
CA LEU A 74 0.91 -1.45 -6.15
C LEU A 74 1.28 0.02 -6.43
N PRO A 75 2.30 0.57 -5.74
CA PRO A 75 2.70 1.96 -5.92
C PRO A 75 3.45 2.18 -7.25
N ASN A 76 3.60 3.46 -7.62
CA ASN A 76 4.47 3.85 -8.72
C ASN A 76 5.93 3.47 -8.41
N SER A 77 6.69 3.17 -9.46
CA SER A 77 8.13 2.96 -9.34
C SER A 77 8.90 4.27 -9.51
N CYS A 78 10.10 4.32 -8.94
CA CYS A 78 11.02 5.45 -9.13
C CYS A 78 11.37 5.63 -10.61
N ILE A 79 11.65 6.88 -11.00
CA ILE A 79 12.17 7.17 -12.34
C ILE A 79 13.57 6.60 -12.46
N GLN A 80 13.74 5.64 -13.34
CA GLN A 80 15.01 5.00 -13.69
C GLN A 80 14.98 4.69 -15.18
N ALA A 81 16.14 4.75 -15.86
CA ALA A 81 16.25 4.30 -17.24
C ALA A 81 15.99 2.79 -17.31
N ASP A 82 15.27 2.34 -18.34
CA ASP A 82 15.12 0.90 -18.59
C ASP A 82 16.46 0.35 -19.10
N ASN A 83 17.05 -0.60 -18.38
CA ASN A 83 18.22 -1.33 -18.86
C ASN A 83 17.77 -2.46 -19.81
N ILE A 84 17.24 -2.10 -20.98
CA ILE A 84 16.72 -3.10 -21.93
C ILE A 84 17.88 -3.90 -22.54
N LYS A 85 18.35 -4.96 -21.86
CA LYS A 85 19.02 -6.10 -22.50
C LYS A 85 18.69 -7.48 -21.92
N HIS A 86 18.00 -7.63 -20.80
CA HIS A 86 17.46 -8.94 -20.39
C HIS A 86 16.20 -8.76 -19.56
N TYR A 87 15.23 -9.68 -19.70
CA TYR A 87 13.91 -9.70 -19.06
C TYR A 87 12.81 -8.86 -19.73
N ALA A 88 12.39 -9.32 -20.92
CA ALA A 88 10.96 -9.41 -21.14
C ALA A 88 10.38 -10.33 -20.04
N GLN A 89 9.53 -9.81 -19.15
CA GLN A 89 8.27 -10.45 -18.71
C GLN A 89 7.67 -9.96 -17.36
N THR A 90 8.31 -9.11 -16.53
CA THR A 90 7.67 -8.75 -15.24
C THR A 90 7.76 -7.29 -14.76
N LEU A 91 8.37 -6.36 -15.52
CA LEU A 91 8.51 -4.95 -15.11
C LEU A 91 7.68 -3.94 -15.93
N ALA A 92 6.95 -4.40 -16.93
CA ALA A 92 6.21 -3.53 -17.86
C ALA A 92 4.94 -2.86 -17.28
N SER A 93 4.53 -3.16 -16.03
CA SER A 93 3.19 -2.76 -15.54
C SER A 93 3.14 -1.53 -14.61
N ARG A 94 4.25 -1.10 -13.99
CA ARG A 94 4.23 0.01 -13.02
C ARG A 94 4.66 1.33 -13.66
N LYS A 95 3.82 2.37 -13.51
CA LYS A 95 4.13 3.73 -13.97
C LYS A 95 5.37 4.25 -13.24
N LYS A 96 6.35 4.76 -13.97
CA LYS A 96 7.51 5.47 -13.42
C LYS A 96 7.13 6.91 -13.11
N LYS A 97 7.24 7.33 -11.85
CA LYS A 97 6.85 8.69 -11.43
C LYS A 97 7.77 9.20 -10.31
N GLU A 98 7.88 10.53 -10.22
CA GLU A 98 8.65 11.20 -9.15
C GLU A 98 8.04 10.95 -7.76
N ASN A 99 6.74 10.68 -7.67
CA ASN A 99 6.02 10.51 -6.41
C ASN A 99 6.18 9.12 -5.75
N ALA A 100 7.27 8.38 -6.02
CA ALA A 100 7.50 7.02 -5.54
C ALA A 100 8.22 6.98 -4.18
N ARG A 101 7.48 7.11 -3.07
CA ARG A 101 8.00 6.97 -1.69
C ARG A 101 7.08 6.11 -0.83
N PHE A 102 7.02 4.82 -1.16
CA PHE A 102 6.14 3.85 -0.53
C PHE A 102 6.90 2.59 -0.11
N MET A 103 6.38 1.88 0.89
CA MET A 103 6.75 0.51 1.25
C MET A 103 5.83 -0.50 0.59
#